data_AF-A0A7S2J0K1-F1
#
_entry.id   AF-A0A7S2J0K1-F1
#
_cell.length_a   1.000
_cell.length_b   1.000
_cell.length_c   1.000
_cell.angle_alpha   90.00
_cell.angle_beta   90.00
_cell.angle_gamma   90.00
#
_symmetry.space_group_name_H-M   'P 1'
#
loop_
_entity.id
_entity.type
_entity.pdbx_description
1 polymer ?
#
loop_
_entity_poly.entity_id
_entity_poly.type
_entity_poly.pdbx_seq_one_letter_code
_entity_poly.pdbx_strand_id
1 'polypeptide(L)'
;DHRFDGKLANGEYKYEAQTIAQHRKVFSDFDDRIRGCVTLPAPKGHHHQVHLARLERLPQQKRGLTLADLRVMSRNMQSQCEKHVFGPEVRWDEFTIHNFESLVLRAGTPEQWAESYMEKTIPNPFGQPPEYFISVSYAMPMKDLMASIEWHAEARNLPDSTSYWAWFFSLTKEEIGECFRAKMHPSDIVLKTSEGEDSFLSGVVIVMDMAGACFTNPNPVRELHKVANKSKDLVVDLVCAEGAVSVSQPFEASGHSNSYTWGAFDVSLAASM
;
A
#
# COMPACT_ATOMS: atom_id res chain seq x y z
N ASP A 1 25.29 29.59 3.99
CA ASP A 1 25.23 30.68 4.99
C ASP A 1 23.96 31.50 4.89
N HIS A 2 22.85 30.97 5.42
CA HIS A 2 21.72 31.80 5.81
C HIS A 2 21.78 32.00 7.31
N ARG A 3 22.22 33.19 7.73
CA ARG A 3 22.16 33.62 9.12
C ARG A 3 20.68 33.77 9.48
N PHE A 4 20.22 32.94 10.41
CA PHE A 4 18.99 33.21 11.15
C PHE A 4 19.24 34.47 11.98
N ASP A 5 18.86 35.63 11.45
CA ASP A 5 18.87 36.88 12.20
C ASP A 5 17.77 36.83 13.24
N GLY A 6 18.19 36.82 14.50
CA GLY A 6 17.34 36.80 15.67
C GLY A 6 16.51 38.07 15.77
N LYS A 7 15.24 37.99 15.37
CA LYS A 7 14.16 38.87 15.84
C LYS A 7 12.86 38.09 15.96
N LEU A 8 12.82 37.13 16.88
CA LEU A 8 11.56 36.63 17.45
C LEU A 8 11.70 36.69 18.97
N ALA A 9 11.46 37.90 19.51
CA ALA A 9 11.17 38.08 20.92
C ALA A 9 9.64 38.09 21.05
N ASN A 10 9.08 37.00 21.60
CA ASN A 10 8.03 37.04 22.63
C ASN A 10 7.70 35.60 23.05
N GLY A 11 8.39 35.11 24.08
CA GLY A 11 7.93 34.07 25.03
C GLY A 11 7.62 32.66 24.54
N GLU A 12 6.89 32.49 23.44
CA GLU A 12 6.15 31.27 23.09
C GLU A 12 7.01 30.13 22.56
N TYR A 13 8.26 30.38 22.20
CA TYR A 13 9.13 29.36 21.61
C TYR A 13 10.45 29.16 22.36
N LYS A 14 10.54 29.63 23.61
CA LYS A 14 11.77 29.50 24.39
C LYS A 14 12.13 28.05 24.68
N TYR A 15 11.12 27.23 24.94
CA TYR A 15 11.30 25.81 25.23
C TYR A 15 11.74 25.06 23.97
N GLU A 16 11.02 25.26 22.87
CA GLU A 16 11.31 24.66 21.57
C GLU A 16 12.69 25.06 21.05
N ALA A 17 13.06 26.35 21.18
CA ALA A 17 14.39 26.83 20.81
C ALA A 17 15.49 26.19 21.69
N GLN A 18 15.23 25.96 22.98
CA GLN A 18 16.16 25.26 23.87
C GLN A 18 16.25 23.77 23.52
N THR A 19 15.15 23.09 23.23
CA THR A 19 15.13 21.69 22.81
C THR A 19 15.86 21.51 21.48
N ILE A 20 15.60 22.37 20.50
CA ILE A 20 16.31 22.37 19.21
C ILE A 20 17.80 22.65 19.42
N ALA A 21 18.17 23.55 20.32
CA ALA A 21 19.57 23.82 20.64
C ALA A 21 20.26 22.64 21.34
N GLN A 22 19.59 21.99 22.30
CA GLN A 22 20.10 20.83 23.02
C GLN A 22 20.30 19.61 22.11
N HIS A 23 19.40 19.40 21.17
CA HIS A 23 19.44 18.27 20.23
C HIS A 23 20.00 18.64 18.86
N ARG A 24 20.58 19.84 18.71
CA ARG A 24 21.10 20.36 17.43
C ARG A 24 22.05 19.40 16.75
N LYS A 25 22.91 18.73 17.52
CA LYS A 25 23.85 17.74 17.00
C LYS A 25 23.12 16.51 16.44
N VAL A 26 22.10 16.01 17.14
CA VAL A 26 21.29 14.87 16.67
C VAL A 26 20.55 15.22 15.37
N PHE A 27 19.99 16.42 15.29
CA PHE A 27 19.35 16.89 14.06
C PHE A 27 20.36 17.09 12.93
N SER A 28 21.55 17.64 13.21
CA SER A 28 22.61 17.77 12.21
C SER A 28 23.09 16.41 11.73
N ASP A 29 23.32 15.46 12.64
CA ASP A 29 23.76 14.11 12.31
C ASP A 29 22.68 13.35 11.49
N PHE A 30 21.40 13.60 11.79
CA PHE A 30 20.26 13.08 11.01
C PHE A 30 20.17 13.73 9.61
N ASP A 31 20.28 15.05 9.53
CA ASP A 31 20.30 15.79 8.26
C ASP A 31 21.51 15.39 7.40
N ASP A 32 22.69 15.22 7.99
CA ASP A 32 23.90 14.79 7.30
C ASP A 32 23.79 13.35 6.83
N ARG A 33 23.09 12.49 7.59
CA ARG A 33 22.78 11.12 7.17
C ARG A 33 21.77 11.09 6.02
N ILE A 34 20.71 11.89 6.07
CA ILE A 34 19.75 12.04 4.95
C ILE A 34 20.46 12.61 3.73
N ARG A 35 21.26 13.67 3.90
CA ARG A 35 22.06 14.25 2.81
C ARG A 35 23.03 13.23 2.25
N GLY A 36 23.69 12.43 3.09
CA GLY A 36 24.53 11.32 2.64
C GLY A 36 23.77 10.27 1.82
N CYS A 37 22.50 10.02 2.12
CA CYS A 37 21.62 9.15 1.33
C CYS A 37 21.12 9.83 0.03
N VAL A 38 20.94 11.15 0.02
CA VAL A 38 20.39 11.92 -1.12
C VAL A 38 21.50 12.41 -2.07
N THR A 39 22.72 12.64 -1.60
CA THR A 39 23.90 13.03 -2.41
C THR A 39 24.66 11.82 -2.93
N LEU A 40 23.95 10.76 -3.33
CA LEU A 40 24.49 9.92 -4.40
C LEU A 40 24.54 10.81 -5.66
N PRO A 41 25.68 10.89 -6.35
CA PRO A 41 25.81 11.78 -7.50
C PRO A 41 24.77 11.39 -8.55
N ALA A 42 23.85 12.31 -8.87
CA ALA A 42 22.96 12.15 -10.01
C ALA A 42 23.84 11.88 -11.24
N PRO A 43 23.78 10.69 -11.87
CA PRO A 43 24.59 10.43 -13.04
C PRO A 43 24.09 11.34 -14.14
N LYS A 44 24.97 12.20 -14.64
CA LYS A 44 24.72 12.95 -15.86
C LYS A 44 24.49 11.94 -16.97
N GLY A 45 23.21 11.82 -17.33
CA GLY A 45 22.68 11.20 -18.53
C GLY A 45 23.47 10.02 -19.04
N HIS A 46 23.40 8.87 -18.36
CA HIS A 46 23.40 7.50 -18.89
C HIS A 46 22.54 6.73 -17.89
N HIS A 47 21.57 5.94 -18.35
CA HIS A 47 20.78 5.04 -17.51
C HIS A 47 21.70 3.98 -16.89
N HIS A 48 22.47 4.34 -15.87
CA HIS A 48 23.15 3.38 -15.02
C HIS A 48 22.11 2.92 -14.01
N GLN A 49 21.50 1.77 -14.32
CA GLN A 49 21.04 0.84 -13.29
C GLN A 49 22.19 0.74 -12.29
N VAL A 50 22.01 1.34 -11.12
CA VAL A 50 22.81 0.98 -9.97
C VAL A 50 22.45 -0.48 -9.73
N HIS A 51 23.31 -1.39 -10.21
CA HIS A 51 23.35 -2.77 -9.72
C HIS A 51 23.74 -2.66 -8.26
N LEU A 52 22.77 -2.31 -7.40
CA LEU A 52 22.79 -2.70 -6.01
C LEU A 52 23.02 -4.21 -6.08
N ALA A 53 24.18 -4.65 -5.56
CA ALA A 53 24.51 -6.05 -5.42
C ALA A 53 23.25 -6.75 -4.94
N ARG A 54 22.69 -7.61 -5.81
CA ARG A 54 21.36 -8.22 -5.74
C ARG A 54 20.96 -8.41 -4.28
N LEU A 55 20.29 -7.40 -3.71
CA LEU A 55 19.81 -7.47 -2.34
C LEU A 55 18.97 -8.74 -2.31
N GLU A 56 19.20 -9.60 -1.32
CA GLU A 56 18.41 -10.83 -1.20
C GLU A 56 16.94 -10.45 -1.34
N ARG A 57 16.26 -11.07 -2.31
CA ARG A 57 14.90 -10.72 -2.69
C ARG A 57 14.05 -10.73 -1.42
N LEU A 58 13.26 -9.68 -1.22
CA LEU A 58 12.45 -9.58 -0.01
C LEU A 58 11.48 -10.77 0.06
N PRO A 59 11.27 -11.37 1.24
CA PRO A 59 10.18 -12.31 1.44
C PRO A 59 8.85 -11.69 1.02
N GLN A 60 7.98 -12.43 0.35
CA GLN A 60 6.72 -11.92 -0.22
C GLN A 60 5.83 -11.22 0.83
N GLN A 61 5.91 -11.66 2.08
CA GLN A 61 5.14 -11.14 3.20
C GLN A 61 5.73 -9.87 3.81
N LYS A 62 6.95 -9.47 3.40
CA LYS A 62 7.57 -8.19 3.73
C LYS A 62 7.48 -7.18 2.60
N ARG A 63 6.60 -7.43 1.63
CA ARG A 63 6.41 -6.57 0.46
C ARG A 63 5.15 -5.71 0.56
N GLY A 64 4.92 -5.13 1.73
CA GLY A 64 3.89 -4.11 1.93
C GLY A 64 4.27 -2.78 1.27
N LEU A 65 3.28 -1.94 1.06
CA LEU A 65 3.36 -0.59 0.50
C LEU A 65 2.70 0.37 1.47
N THR A 66 3.36 1.46 1.84
CA THR A 66 2.71 2.47 2.67
C THR A 66 1.58 3.16 1.91
N LEU A 67 0.65 3.77 2.62
CA LEU A 67 -0.38 4.63 2.00
C LEU A 67 0.27 5.75 1.18
N ALA A 68 1.34 6.36 1.69
CA ALA A 68 2.12 7.36 0.94
C ALA A 68 2.69 6.80 -0.36
N ASP A 69 3.26 5.58 -0.32
CA ASP A 69 3.79 4.89 -1.50
C ASP A 69 2.69 4.66 -2.55
N LEU A 70 1.54 4.17 -2.13
CA LEU A 70 0.39 3.91 -3.01
C LEU A 70 -0.09 5.20 -3.69
N ARG A 71 -0.15 6.32 -2.98
CA ARG A 71 -0.49 7.64 -3.54
C ARG A 71 0.51 8.10 -4.59
N VAL A 72 1.81 7.90 -4.34
CA VAL A 72 2.87 8.23 -5.30
C VAL A 72 2.74 7.36 -6.55
N MET A 73 2.56 6.04 -6.37
CA MET A 73 2.38 5.10 -7.47
C MET A 73 1.15 5.42 -8.31
N SER A 74 0.01 5.70 -7.67
CA SER A 74 -1.23 6.09 -8.35
C SER A 74 -1.04 7.34 -9.21
N ARG A 75 -0.46 8.41 -8.66
CA ARG A 75 -0.18 9.65 -9.40
C ARG A 75 0.78 9.42 -10.56
N ASN A 76 1.79 8.56 -10.39
CA ASN A 76 2.71 8.20 -11.47
C ASN A 76 1.99 7.47 -12.60
N MET A 77 1.15 6.47 -12.28
CA MET A 77 0.36 5.74 -13.27
C MET A 77 -0.64 6.64 -13.99
N GLN A 78 -1.32 7.53 -13.27
CA GLN A 78 -2.20 8.54 -13.84
C GLN A 78 -1.44 9.42 -14.84
N SER A 79 -0.28 9.96 -14.43
CA SER A 79 0.55 10.80 -15.32
C SER A 79 1.03 10.04 -16.55
N GLN A 80 1.32 8.74 -16.43
CA GLN A 80 1.72 7.89 -17.56
C GLN A 80 0.56 7.67 -18.55
N CYS A 81 -0.67 7.50 -18.05
CA CYS A 81 -1.86 7.44 -18.90
C CYS A 81 -2.10 8.77 -19.64
N GLU A 82 -2.03 9.90 -18.93
CA GLU A 82 -2.22 11.25 -19.50
C GLU A 82 -1.16 11.59 -20.57
N LYS A 83 0.05 11.08 -20.41
CA LYS A 83 1.15 11.23 -21.38
C LYS A 83 1.15 10.15 -22.47
N HIS A 84 0.14 9.28 -22.51
CA HIS A 84 0.01 8.17 -23.47
C HIS A 84 1.22 7.22 -23.49
N VAL A 85 1.91 7.05 -22.36
CA VAL A 85 3.05 6.12 -22.23
C VAL A 85 2.62 4.67 -22.51
N PHE A 86 1.38 4.33 -22.14
CA PHE A 86 0.79 3.01 -22.34
C PHE A 86 0.03 2.86 -23.67
N GLY A 87 0.02 3.88 -24.51
CA GLY A 87 -0.78 3.96 -25.73
C GLY A 87 -1.86 5.06 -25.66
N PRO A 88 -2.26 5.63 -26.80
CA PRO A 88 -3.25 6.71 -26.86
C PRO A 88 -4.66 6.29 -26.41
N GLU A 89 -4.99 5.00 -26.54
CA GLU A 89 -6.28 4.42 -26.15
C GLU A 89 -6.40 4.15 -24.64
N VAL A 90 -5.28 4.14 -23.91
CA VAL A 90 -5.26 3.79 -22.50
C VAL A 90 -5.55 5.02 -21.64
N ARG A 91 -6.77 5.11 -21.13
CA ARG A 91 -7.25 6.22 -20.29
C ARG A 91 -7.17 5.85 -18.82
N TRP A 92 -6.79 6.81 -17.96
CA TRP A 92 -6.72 6.61 -16.51
C TRP A 92 -8.06 6.12 -15.92
N ASP A 93 -9.17 6.68 -16.39
CA ASP A 93 -10.52 6.31 -15.96
C ASP A 93 -10.89 4.85 -16.21
N GLU A 94 -10.23 4.22 -17.20
CA GLU A 94 -10.50 2.86 -17.65
C GLU A 94 -9.31 1.93 -17.34
N PHE A 95 -8.26 2.44 -16.69
CA PHE A 95 -7.04 1.70 -16.42
C PHE A 95 -7.27 0.72 -15.26
N THR A 96 -7.42 -0.56 -15.59
CA THR A 96 -7.71 -1.63 -14.62
C THR A 96 -6.45 -2.32 -14.10
N ILE A 97 -6.60 -3.17 -13.07
CA ILE A 97 -5.52 -4.06 -12.61
C ILE A 97 -5.05 -5.01 -13.73
N HIS A 98 -5.96 -5.43 -14.63
CA HIS A 98 -5.58 -6.18 -15.82
C HIS A 98 -4.69 -5.37 -16.78
N ASN A 99 -4.99 -4.08 -16.99
CA ASN A 99 -4.10 -3.20 -17.76
C ASN A 99 -2.75 -3.04 -17.06
N PHE A 100 -2.74 -2.90 -15.73
CA PHE A 100 -1.52 -2.82 -14.96
C PHE A 100 -0.64 -4.07 -15.13
N GLU A 101 -1.23 -5.27 -14.99
CA GLU A 101 -0.46 -6.50 -15.16
C GLU A 101 0.09 -6.64 -16.60
N SER A 102 -0.72 -6.34 -17.61
CA SER A 102 -0.33 -6.49 -19.03
C SER A 102 0.63 -5.42 -19.53
N LEU A 103 0.47 -4.16 -19.12
CA LEU A 103 1.21 -3.00 -19.65
C LEU A 103 2.35 -2.54 -18.73
N VAL A 104 2.34 -2.93 -17.45
CA VAL A 104 3.36 -2.51 -16.48
C VAL A 104 4.17 -3.71 -16.01
N LEU A 105 3.54 -4.77 -15.51
CA LEU A 105 4.28 -5.93 -15.01
C LEU A 105 4.90 -6.76 -16.13
N ARG A 106 4.19 -6.89 -17.25
CA ARG A 106 4.65 -7.67 -18.42
C ARG A 106 5.41 -6.84 -19.44
N ALA A 107 5.45 -5.52 -19.32
CA ALA A 107 6.30 -4.67 -20.14
C ALA A 107 7.75 -4.80 -19.67
N GLY A 108 8.57 -5.51 -20.44
CA GLY A 108 10.01 -5.60 -20.17
C GLY A 108 10.66 -6.92 -20.56
N THR A 109 11.96 -7.02 -20.31
CA THR A 109 12.74 -8.25 -20.47
C THR A 109 12.54 -9.19 -19.27
N PRO A 110 12.87 -10.49 -19.41
CA PRO A 110 12.79 -11.43 -18.29
C PRO A 110 13.55 -10.99 -17.03
N GLU A 111 14.69 -10.31 -17.20
CA GLU A 111 15.46 -9.74 -16.09
C GLU A 111 14.66 -8.66 -15.36
N GLN A 112 13.90 -7.84 -16.09
CA GLN A 112 13.02 -6.85 -15.50
C GLN A 112 11.81 -7.48 -14.81
N TRP A 113 11.42 -8.71 -15.13
CA TRP A 113 10.36 -9.43 -14.41
C TRP A 113 10.84 -10.07 -13.10
N ALA A 114 12.13 -9.98 -12.80
CA ALA A 114 12.72 -10.52 -11.58
C ALA A 114 12.45 -9.69 -10.32
N GLU A 115 11.79 -8.54 -10.43
CA GLU A 115 11.43 -7.69 -9.29
C GLU A 115 9.93 -7.39 -9.33
N SER A 116 9.30 -7.37 -8.15
CA SER A 116 7.92 -6.90 -8.01
C SER A 116 7.85 -5.40 -8.33
N TYR A 117 6.65 -4.89 -8.63
CA TYR A 117 6.52 -3.46 -8.91
C TYR A 117 6.94 -2.61 -7.70
N MET A 118 6.55 -3.05 -6.49
CA MET A 118 6.98 -2.39 -5.25
C MET A 118 8.50 -2.29 -5.16
N GLU A 119 9.22 -3.40 -5.36
CA GLU A 119 10.70 -3.42 -5.26
C GLU A 119 11.36 -2.49 -6.28
N LYS A 120 10.75 -2.31 -7.46
CA LYS A 120 11.23 -1.39 -8.49
C LYS A 120 11.00 0.07 -8.14
N THR A 121 9.83 0.39 -7.58
CA THR A 121 9.43 1.78 -7.37
C THR A 121 9.86 2.34 -6.02
N ILE A 122 9.97 1.48 -5.00
CA ILE A 122 10.24 1.86 -3.62
C ILE A 122 11.42 1.04 -3.10
N PRO A 123 12.64 1.60 -3.16
CA PRO A 123 13.82 0.90 -2.69
C PRO A 123 13.83 0.86 -1.16
N ASN A 124 13.22 -0.16 -0.58
CA ASN A 124 13.34 -0.49 0.85
C ASN A 124 14.08 -1.82 1.01
N PRO A 125 15.39 -1.83 1.31
CA PRO A 125 16.18 -3.06 1.41
C PRO A 125 15.78 -3.96 2.59
N PHE A 126 15.00 -3.44 3.55
CA PHE A 126 14.57 -4.21 4.73
C PHE A 126 13.15 -4.77 4.59
N GLY A 127 12.41 -4.31 3.56
CA GLY A 127 10.99 -4.57 3.41
C GLY A 127 10.14 -3.94 4.51
N GLN A 128 8.84 -4.11 4.39
CA GLN A 128 7.86 -3.73 5.40
C GLN A 128 6.74 -4.78 5.42
N PRO A 129 6.44 -5.39 6.57
CA PRO A 129 5.27 -6.26 6.65
C PRO A 129 4.00 -5.41 6.44
N PRO A 130 2.95 -5.98 5.83
CA PRO A 130 1.68 -5.29 5.72
C PRO A 130 0.88 -5.36 7.01
N GLU A 131 0.21 -4.26 7.31
CA GLU A 131 -0.85 -4.19 8.32
C GLU A 131 -2.19 -4.61 7.72
N TYR A 132 -2.43 -4.33 6.44
CA TYR A 132 -3.69 -4.64 5.77
C TYR A 132 -3.47 -5.43 4.47
N PHE A 133 -4.28 -6.46 4.24
CA PHE A 133 -4.35 -7.17 2.97
C PHE A 133 -5.49 -6.61 2.11
N ILE A 134 -5.21 -6.26 0.85
CA ILE A 134 -6.21 -5.77 -0.11
C ILE A 134 -6.71 -6.92 -0.98
N SER A 135 -8.00 -7.22 -0.84
CA SER A 135 -8.76 -8.08 -1.72
C SER A 135 -9.48 -7.24 -2.77
N VAL A 136 -9.24 -7.51 -4.05
CA VAL A 136 -9.80 -6.73 -5.16
C VAL A 136 -10.04 -7.57 -6.40
N SER A 137 -11.07 -7.20 -7.17
CA SER A 137 -11.36 -7.77 -8.48
C SER A 137 -10.31 -7.35 -9.51
N TYR A 138 -9.94 -8.26 -10.40
CA TYR A 138 -8.95 -8.00 -11.44
C TYR A 138 -9.40 -6.97 -12.49
N ALA A 139 -10.73 -6.80 -12.64
CA ALA A 139 -11.33 -5.81 -13.53
C ALA A 139 -11.53 -4.44 -12.86
N MET A 140 -11.15 -4.28 -11.59
CA MET A 140 -11.31 -3.03 -10.86
C MET A 140 -10.49 -1.90 -11.52
N PRO A 141 -11.09 -0.74 -11.81
CA PRO A 141 -10.34 0.45 -12.19
C PRO A 141 -9.37 0.87 -11.07
N MET A 142 -8.14 1.22 -11.44
CA MET A 142 -7.09 1.60 -10.50
C MET A 142 -7.49 2.84 -9.68
N LYS A 143 -8.17 3.80 -10.32
CA LYS A 143 -8.69 4.98 -9.62
C LYS A 143 -9.69 4.62 -8.51
N ASP A 144 -10.56 3.65 -8.75
CA ASP A 144 -11.62 3.25 -7.82
C ASP A 144 -11.02 2.45 -6.66
N LEU A 145 -10.05 1.57 -6.96
CA LEU A 145 -9.23 0.92 -5.94
C LEU A 145 -8.57 1.98 -5.03
N MET A 146 -7.90 2.97 -5.62
CA MET A 146 -7.16 3.97 -4.86
C MET A 146 -8.09 4.83 -4.00
N ALA A 147 -9.22 5.28 -4.55
CA ALA A 147 -10.26 5.97 -3.78
C ALA A 147 -10.78 5.12 -2.60
N SER A 148 -11.00 3.83 -2.83
CA SER A 148 -11.45 2.90 -1.77
C SER A 148 -10.42 2.76 -0.64
N ILE A 149 -9.13 2.74 -0.98
CA ILE A 149 -8.04 2.70 0.02
C ILE A 149 -7.98 4.00 0.83
N GLU A 150 -8.17 5.15 0.18
CA GLU A 150 -8.24 6.45 0.88
C GLU A 150 -9.42 6.49 1.85
N TRP A 151 -10.61 6.06 1.41
CA TRP A 151 -11.78 5.95 2.29
C TRP A 151 -11.56 5.02 3.47
N HIS A 152 -10.91 3.88 3.23
CA HIS A 152 -10.52 2.98 4.31
C HIS A 152 -9.57 3.66 5.31
N ALA A 153 -8.53 4.33 4.81
CA ALA A 153 -7.56 5.03 5.65
C ALA A 153 -8.21 6.12 6.49
N GLU A 154 -9.09 6.92 5.89
CA GLU A 154 -9.85 7.96 6.59
C GLU A 154 -10.78 7.37 7.66
N ALA A 155 -11.60 6.38 7.29
CA ALA A 155 -12.56 5.74 8.20
C ALA A 155 -11.89 5.14 9.44
N ARG A 156 -10.65 4.66 9.28
CA ARG A 156 -9.84 4.06 10.34
C ARG A 156 -8.88 5.05 11.02
N ASN A 157 -8.83 6.31 10.56
CA ASN A 157 -7.84 7.32 10.98
C ASN A 157 -6.39 6.82 10.86
N LEU A 158 -6.06 6.14 9.76
CA LEU A 158 -4.76 5.52 9.53
C LEU A 158 -3.74 6.55 9.03
N PRO A 159 -2.49 6.53 9.54
CA PRO A 159 -1.44 7.41 9.07
C PRO A 159 -0.89 6.99 7.70
N ASP A 160 -0.18 7.92 7.04
CA ASP A 160 0.51 7.70 5.77
C ASP A 160 1.52 6.54 5.78
N SER A 161 2.03 6.19 6.96
CA SER A 161 2.95 5.06 7.16
C SER A 161 2.26 3.70 7.15
N THR A 162 0.93 3.64 7.17
CA THR A 162 0.20 2.38 7.22
C THR A 162 0.48 1.54 5.99
N SER A 163 0.85 0.28 6.21
CA SER A 163 1.31 -0.63 5.17
C SER A 163 0.20 -1.55 4.66
N TYR A 164 -0.03 -1.54 3.34
CA TYR A 164 -0.97 -2.38 2.62
C TYR A 164 -0.26 -3.40 1.75
N TRP A 165 -0.86 -4.57 1.57
CA TRP A 165 -0.40 -5.56 0.60
C TRP A 165 -1.44 -5.80 -0.47
N ALA A 166 -1.03 -5.68 -1.73
CA ALA A 166 -1.85 -6.01 -2.88
C ALA A 166 -1.01 -6.85 -3.84
N TRP A 167 -1.52 -8.03 -4.20
CA TRP A 167 -0.74 -9.05 -4.89
C TRP A 167 -0.09 -8.56 -6.20
N PHE A 168 -0.77 -7.68 -6.94
CA PHE A 168 -0.30 -7.17 -8.22
C PHE A 168 0.85 -6.16 -8.07
N PHE A 169 1.03 -5.53 -6.91
CA PHE A 169 2.21 -4.71 -6.65
C PHE A 169 3.34 -5.49 -5.99
N SER A 170 2.99 -6.43 -5.11
CA SER A 170 3.93 -7.12 -4.22
C SER A 170 4.56 -8.37 -4.83
N LEU A 171 3.95 -8.98 -5.84
CA LEU A 171 4.46 -10.20 -6.46
C LEU A 171 5.13 -9.92 -7.80
N THR A 172 6.13 -10.73 -8.10
CA THR A 172 6.73 -10.81 -9.44
C THR A 172 5.81 -11.59 -10.38
N LYS A 173 6.02 -11.42 -11.69
CA LYS A 173 5.28 -12.19 -12.71
C LYS A 173 5.42 -13.70 -12.52
N GLU A 174 6.61 -14.17 -12.16
CA GLU A 174 6.85 -15.61 -11.95
C GLU A 174 6.06 -16.11 -10.75
N GLU A 175 6.08 -15.39 -9.62
CA GLU A 175 5.34 -15.77 -8.41
C GLU A 175 3.82 -15.77 -8.64
N ILE A 176 3.31 -14.81 -9.42
CA ILE A 176 1.90 -14.80 -9.86
C ILE A 176 1.61 -16.06 -10.71
N GLY A 177 2.48 -16.38 -11.66
CA GLY A 177 2.39 -17.58 -12.49
C GLY A 177 2.43 -18.88 -11.68
N GLU A 178 3.29 -18.96 -10.67
CA GLU A 178 3.40 -20.09 -9.74
C GLU A 178 2.11 -20.28 -8.95
N CYS A 179 1.51 -19.20 -8.43
CA CYS A 179 0.22 -19.26 -7.75
C CYS A 179 -0.84 -19.91 -8.65
N PHE A 180 -0.99 -19.41 -9.88
CA PHE A 180 -1.98 -19.94 -10.81
C PHE A 180 -1.71 -21.40 -11.20
N ARG A 181 -0.45 -21.78 -11.45
CA ARG A 181 -0.07 -23.18 -11.73
C ARG A 181 -0.37 -24.11 -10.57
N ALA A 182 -0.14 -23.66 -9.34
CA ALA A 182 -0.42 -24.40 -8.12
C ALA A 182 -1.92 -24.38 -7.73
N LYS A 183 -2.79 -23.73 -8.52
CA LYS A 183 -4.21 -23.48 -8.17
C LYS A 183 -4.37 -22.78 -6.81
N MET A 184 -3.37 -22.00 -6.43
CA MET A 184 -3.33 -21.18 -5.23
C MET A 184 -3.69 -19.75 -5.61
N HIS A 185 -4.43 -19.06 -4.75
CA HIS A 185 -4.65 -17.63 -4.98
C HIS A 185 -3.52 -16.83 -4.34
N PRO A 186 -3.04 -15.74 -4.97
CA PRO A 186 -1.97 -14.91 -4.42
C PRO A 186 -2.17 -14.47 -2.95
N SER A 187 -3.41 -14.22 -2.54
CA SER A 187 -3.74 -13.85 -1.15
C SER A 187 -3.39 -14.94 -0.12
N ASP A 188 -3.29 -16.20 -0.53
CA ASP A 188 -2.92 -17.30 0.37
C ASP A 188 -1.50 -17.12 0.93
N ILE A 189 -0.64 -16.36 0.27
CA ILE A 189 0.73 -16.06 0.71
C ILE A 189 0.71 -15.27 2.02
N VAL A 190 -0.13 -14.24 2.08
CA VAL A 190 -0.20 -13.31 3.22
C VAL A 190 -1.19 -13.78 4.28
N LEU A 191 -2.26 -14.47 3.88
CA LEU A 191 -3.21 -15.06 4.83
C LEU A 191 -2.61 -16.26 5.58
N LYS A 192 -1.69 -17.05 4.98
CA LYS A 192 -0.99 -18.12 5.72
C LYS A 192 -0.10 -17.57 6.84
N THR A 193 0.52 -16.42 6.65
CA THR A 193 1.28 -15.76 7.74
C THR A 193 0.40 -15.20 8.84
N SER A 194 -0.93 -15.20 8.67
CA SER A 194 -1.86 -14.80 9.72
C SER A 194 -2.21 -15.92 10.71
N GLU A 195 -1.80 -17.16 10.43
CA GLU A 195 -2.10 -18.33 11.26
C GLU A 195 -1.01 -18.62 12.32
N GLY A 196 -0.01 -17.74 12.50
CA GLY A 196 1.10 -17.90 13.45
C GLY A 196 1.36 -16.66 14.33
N GLU A 197 2.20 -16.80 15.36
CA GLU A 197 2.55 -15.74 16.34
C GLU A 197 3.21 -14.50 15.69
N ASP A 198 3.75 -14.66 14.47
CA ASP A 198 4.36 -13.58 13.67
C ASP A 198 3.36 -12.90 12.70
N SER A 199 2.05 -12.94 12.99
CA SER A 199 1.07 -12.24 12.14
C SER A 199 1.21 -10.72 12.30
N PHE A 200 1.52 -10.04 11.20
CA PHE A 200 1.57 -8.58 11.14
C PHE A 200 0.26 -7.94 10.65
N LEU A 201 -0.70 -8.76 10.21
CA LEU A 201 -1.95 -8.26 9.67
C LEU A 201 -2.88 -7.84 10.81
N SER A 202 -3.39 -6.63 10.70
CA SER A 202 -4.50 -6.09 11.49
C SER A 202 -5.84 -6.36 10.80
N GLY A 203 -5.87 -6.50 9.47
CA GLY A 203 -7.13 -6.79 8.77
C GLY A 203 -7.03 -7.03 7.27
N VAL A 204 -8.20 -7.26 6.69
CA VAL A 204 -8.45 -7.46 5.27
C VAL A 204 -9.41 -6.41 4.76
N VAL A 205 -9.03 -5.72 3.70
CA VAL A 205 -9.81 -4.70 3.00
C VAL A 205 -10.36 -5.33 1.73
N ILE A 206 -11.67 -5.57 1.69
CA ILE A 206 -12.38 -6.08 0.52
C ILE A 206 -12.93 -4.90 -0.27
N VAL A 207 -12.36 -4.68 -1.44
CA VAL A 207 -12.73 -3.58 -2.34
C VAL A 207 -13.88 -4.02 -3.23
N MET A 208 -15.02 -3.39 -3.03
CA MET A 208 -16.26 -3.62 -3.76
C MET A 208 -16.36 -2.65 -4.93
N ASP A 209 -16.77 -3.18 -6.08
CA ASP A 209 -17.22 -2.33 -7.17
C ASP A 209 -18.66 -1.88 -6.88
N MET A 210 -19.10 -0.83 -7.58
CA MET A 210 -20.42 -0.22 -7.39
C MET A 210 -21.60 -1.17 -7.58
N ALA A 211 -21.39 -2.27 -8.31
CA ALA A 211 -22.41 -3.29 -8.57
C ALA A 211 -22.32 -4.49 -7.60
N GLY A 212 -21.34 -4.54 -6.70
CA GLY A 212 -21.05 -5.74 -5.90
C GLY A 212 -20.62 -6.95 -6.75
N ALA A 213 -20.27 -6.73 -8.01
CA ALA A 213 -19.77 -7.74 -8.92
C ALA A 213 -18.42 -8.34 -8.46
N CYS A 214 -17.71 -7.70 -7.53
CA CYS A 214 -16.59 -8.33 -6.81
C CYS A 214 -16.98 -9.69 -6.19
N PHE A 215 -18.23 -9.88 -5.76
CA PHE A 215 -18.74 -11.14 -5.20
C PHE A 215 -19.22 -12.15 -6.25
N THR A 216 -19.28 -11.79 -7.53
CA THR A 216 -19.46 -12.77 -8.61
C THR A 216 -18.21 -13.64 -8.80
N ASN A 217 -17.06 -13.16 -8.34
CA ASN A 217 -15.83 -13.93 -8.24
C ASN A 217 -15.78 -14.68 -6.90
N PRO A 218 -15.47 -15.98 -6.86
CA PRO A 218 -15.38 -16.71 -5.60
C PRO A 218 -14.21 -16.26 -4.72
N ASN A 219 -13.21 -15.53 -5.23
CA ASN A 219 -12.00 -15.20 -4.46
C ASN A 219 -12.26 -14.26 -3.27
N PRO A 220 -12.92 -13.09 -3.40
CA PRO A 220 -13.24 -12.24 -2.25
C PRO A 220 -14.11 -12.95 -1.21
N VAL A 221 -15.09 -13.76 -1.65
CA VAL A 221 -15.94 -14.58 -0.74
C VAL A 221 -15.09 -15.62 0.00
N ARG A 222 -14.16 -16.28 -0.69
CA ARG A 222 -13.25 -17.26 -0.08
C ARG A 222 -12.33 -16.59 0.93
N GLU A 223 -11.82 -15.39 0.65
CA GLU A 223 -10.97 -14.63 1.56
C GLU A 223 -11.73 -14.18 2.80
N LEU A 224 -12.93 -13.63 2.62
CA LEU A 224 -13.87 -13.34 3.72
C LEU A 224 -14.11 -14.59 4.58
N HIS A 225 -14.42 -15.73 3.96
CA HIS A 225 -14.65 -16.98 4.66
C HIS A 225 -13.40 -17.47 5.41
N LYS A 226 -12.20 -17.31 4.84
CA LYS A 226 -10.95 -17.66 5.50
C LYS A 226 -10.74 -16.81 6.74
N VAL A 227 -10.88 -15.48 6.62
CA VAL A 227 -10.72 -14.57 7.74
C VAL A 227 -11.75 -14.86 8.82
N ALA A 228 -13.03 -14.91 8.46
CA ALA A 228 -14.14 -15.13 9.40
C ALA A 228 -14.05 -16.45 10.18
N ASN A 229 -13.49 -17.51 9.60
CA ASN A 229 -13.45 -18.83 10.23
C ASN A 229 -12.08 -19.24 10.79
N LYS A 230 -10.98 -18.66 10.30
CA LYS A 230 -9.63 -19.13 10.63
C LYS A 230 -8.78 -18.08 11.35
N SER A 231 -9.08 -16.79 11.17
CA SER A 231 -8.29 -15.71 11.72
C SER A 231 -9.13 -14.94 12.74
N LYS A 232 -9.06 -15.36 14.01
CA LYS A 232 -9.97 -14.88 15.07
C LYS A 232 -9.83 -13.39 15.39
N ASP A 233 -8.69 -12.80 15.05
CA ASP A 233 -8.33 -11.43 15.42
C ASP A 233 -8.22 -10.49 14.21
N LEU A 234 -8.42 -11.01 12.99
CA LEU A 234 -8.35 -10.19 11.79
C LEU A 234 -9.67 -9.48 11.53
N VAL A 235 -9.53 -8.19 11.29
CA VAL A 235 -10.65 -7.33 10.96
C VAL A 235 -10.98 -7.42 9.46
N VAL A 236 -12.24 -7.24 9.09
CA VAL A 236 -12.68 -7.23 7.69
C VAL A 236 -13.44 -5.96 7.39
N ASP A 237 -12.91 -5.19 6.45
CA ASP A 237 -13.49 -3.92 6.02
C ASP A 237 -13.97 -4.02 4.58
N LEU A 238 -15.21 -3.61 4.34
CA LEU A 238 -15.83 -3.53 3.02
C LEU A 238 -15.82 -2.07 2.58
N VAL A 239 -15.14 -1.78 1.47
CA VAL A 239 -14.96 -0.41 0.97
C VAL A 239 -15.26 -0.31 -0.51
N CYS A 240 -15.71 0.85 -0.96
CA CYS A 240 -15.87 1.18 -2.37
C CYS A 240 -15.36 2.60 -2.65
N ALA A 241 -15.33 2.97 -3.93
CA ALA A 241 -14.81 4.27 -4.36
C ALA A 241 -15.66 5.45 -3.86
N GLU A 242 -16.93 5.22 -3.55
CA GLU A 242 -17.85 6.23 -2.98
C GLU A 242 -17.80 6.30 -1.45
N GLY A 243 -17.08 5.40 -0.78
CA GLY A 243 -16.99 5.40 0.67
C GLY A 243 -16.67 4.05 1.31
N ALA A 244 -16.35 4.07 2.59
CA ALA A 244 -16.35 2.86 3.40
C ALA A 244 -17.79 2.39 3.60
N VAL A 245 -18.07 1.13 3.29
CA VAL A 245 -19.44 0.58 3.39
C VAL A 245 -19.63 -0.09 4.74
N SER A 246 -18.64 -0.85 5.18
CA SER A 246 -18.67 -1.40 6.52
C SER A 246 -17.29 -1.64 7.07
N VAL A 247 -17.16 -1.39 8.37
CA VAL A 247 -15.94 -1.59 9.12
C VAL A 247 -16.26 -2.57 10.22
N SER A 248 -15.55 -3.70 10.25
CA SER A 248 -15.79 -4.66 11.33
C SER A 248 -14.97 -4.27 12.58
N GLN A 249 -15.57 -4.46 13.75
CA GLN A 249 -14.84 -4.45 15.02
C GLN A 249 -15.12 -5.77 15.75
N PRO A 250 -14.08 -6.50 16.21
CA PRO A 250 -14.29 -7.66 17.05
C PRO A 250 -14.95 -7.24 18.38
N PHE A 251 -15.91 -8.01 18.87
CA PHE A 251 -16.53 -7.74 20.18
C PHE A 251 -15.54 -7.99 21.33
N GLU A 252 -15.38 -7.04 22.26
CA GLU A 252 -14.48 -7.19 23.42
C GLU A 252 -15.02 -8.12 24.53
N ALA A 253 -16.30 -8.50 24.54
CA ALA A 253 -16.83 -9.24 25.69
C ALA A 253 -18.07 -10.08 25.34
N SER A 254 -17.84 -11.33 24.94
CA SER A 254 -18.64 -12.47 25.41
C SER A 254 -17.92 -13.73 24.95
N GLY A 255 -17.88 -14.78 25.77
CA GLY A 255 -17.12 -16.02 25.53
C GLY A 255 -17.60 -16.86 24.32
N HIS A 256 -18.15 -16.24 23.29
CA HIS A 256 -18.46 -16.80 21.99
C HIS A 256 -17.48 -16.18 20.99
N SER A 257 -16.42 -16.92 20.68
CA SER A 257 -15.46 -16.56 19.63
C SER A 257 -16.22 -16.43 18.30
N ASN A 258 -16.00 -15.32 17.57
CA ASN A 258 -16.55 -15.00 16.23
C ASN A 258 -17.78 -14.07 16.20
N SER A 259 -17.86 -13.08 17.10
CA SER A 259 -18.83 -11.98 16.97
C SER A 259 -18.14 -10.71 16.47
N TYR A 260 -18.64 -10.14 15.37
CA TYR A 260 -18.18 -8.88 14.78
C TYR A 260 -19.34 -7.87 14.80
N THR A 261 -19.06 -6.62 15.18
CA THR A 261 -19.96 -5.50 14.88
C THR A 261 -19.59 -4.93 13.52
N TRP A 262 -20.60 -4.71 12.69
CA TRP A 262 -20.45 -4.05 11.39
C TRP A 262 -21.00 -2.64 11.54
N GLY A 263 -20.13 -1.64 11.53
CA GLY A 263 -20.55 -0.24 11.48
C GLY A 263 -21.02 0.13 10.06
N ALA A 264 -22.02 1.00 9.96
CA ALA A 264 -22.35 1.70 8.71
C ALA A 264 -21.66 3.07 8.75
N PHE A 265 -20.90 3.41 7.72
CA PHE A 265 -20.36 4.76 7.56
C PHE A 265 -21.38 5.63 6.81
N ASP A 266 -21.51 6.88 7.25
CA ASP A 266 -22.49 7.81 6.74
C ASP A 266 -22.10 8.27 5.32
N VAL A 267 -22.86 7.81 4.33
CA VAL A 267 -22.71 8.16 2.91
C VAL A 267 -22.83 9.68 2.68
N SER A 268 -23.44 10.43 3.62
CA SER A 268 -23.57 11.89 3.50
C SER A 268 -22.25 12.64 3.75
N LEU A 269 -21.31 12.07 4.51
CA LEU A 269 -19.95 12.62 4.65
C LEU A 269 -19.17 12.48 3.34
N ALA A 270 -19.31 11.36 2.65
CA ALA A 270 -18.62 11.12 1.38
C ALA A 270 -19.09 12.03 0.24
N ALA A 271 -20.36 12.45 0.25
CA ALA A 271 -20.92 13.40 -0.72
C ALA A 271 -20.52 14.87 -0.47
N SER A 272 -19.81 15.17 0.62
CA SER A 272 -19.47 16.53 1.06
C SER A 272 -18.01 16.94 0.80
N MET A 273 -17.19 16.07 0.19
CA MET A 273 -15.82 16.33 -0.25
C MET A 273 -15.70 16.27 -1.78
#